data_AF-A0A5R8WMV9-F1
#
_entry.id   AF-A0A5R8WMV9-F1
#
_cell.length_a   1.000
_cell.length_b   1.000
_cell.length_c   1.000
_cell.angle_alpha   90.00
_cell.angle_beta   90.00
_cell.angle_gamma   90.00
#
_symmetry.space_group_name_H-M   'P 1'
#
loop_
_entity.id
_entity.type
_entity.pdbx_description
1 polymer ?
#
loop_
_entity_poly.entity_id
_entity_poly.type
_entity_poly.pdbx_seq_one_letter_code
_entity_poly.pdbx_strand_id
1 'polypeptide(L)' 'MNHLASSLRRLLPGAFLMLLCYSAQSQDPGSGGPTPGAPEPTAVPLDGGASLLLAGGAAYALNRLRKRRQA' A
#
# COMPACT_ATOMS: atom_id res chain seq x y z
N MET A 1 17.26 -15.84 -22.68
CA MET A 1 16.71 -16.01 -21.31
C MET A 1 16.40 -14.68 -20.59
N ASN A 2 16.65 -13.52 -21.22
CA ASN A 2 16.58 -12.22 -20.52
C ASN A 2 15.21 -11.51 -20.67
N HIS A 3 14.38 -11.97 -21.62
CA HIS A 3 13.04 -11.43 -21.87
C HIS A 3 12.02 -11.83 -20.81
N LEU A 4 12.22 -12.99 -20.18
CA LEU A 4 11.34 -13.50 -19.13
C LEU A 4 11.48 -12.67 -17.84
N ALA A 5 12.73 -12.34 -17.49
CA ALA A 5 13.05 -11.48 -16.35
C ALA A 5 12.61 -10.01 -16.56
N SER A 6 12.68 -9.49 -17.80
CA SER A 6 12.27 -8.12 -18.11
C SER A 6 10.75 -7.94 -18.15
N SER A 7 10.00 -8.97 -18.57
CA SER A 7 8.53 -8.98 -18.50
C SER A 7 8.03 -9.01 -17.05
N LEU A 8 8.64 -9.84 -16.20
CA LEU A 8 8.27 -9.94 -14.79
C LEU A 8 8.51 -8.62 -14.02
N ARG A 9 9.62 -7.93 -14.33
CA ARG A 9 9.95 -6.62 -13.73
C ARG A 9 8.98 -5.51 -14.12
N ARG A 10 8.30 -5.60 -15.28
CA ARG A 10 7.30 -4.63 -15.73
C ARG A 10 5.92 -4.86 -15.11
N LEU A 11 5.59 -6.10 -14.77
CA LEU A 11 4.29 -6.48 -14.20
C LEU A 11 4.21 -6.23 -12.69
N LEU A 12 5.35 -6.28 -12.00
CA LEU A 12 5.48 -6.10 -10.56
C LEU A 12 4.83 -4.82 -9.98
N PRO A 13 5.05 -3.61 -10.55
CA PRO A 13 4.40 -2.40 -10.04
C PRO A 13 2.89 -2.37 -10.29
N GLY A 14 2.40 -2.95 -11.40
CA GLY A 14 0.98 -3.04 -11.69
C GLY A 14 0.25 -3.99 -10.75
N ALA A 15 0.86 -5.14 -10.45
CA ALA A 15 0.34 -6.09 -9.46
C ALA A 15 0.30 -5.49 -8.04
N PHE A 16 1.32 -4.70 -7.67
CA PHE A 16 1.35 -3.98 -6.39
C PHE A 16 0.22 -2.95 -6.27
N LEU A 17 -0.02 -2.17 -7.34
CA LEU A 17 -1.14 -1.21 -7.39
C LEU A 17 -2.52 -1.89 -7.32
N MET A 18 -2.69 -3.03 -8.00
CA MET A 18 -3.92 -3.83 -7.91
C MET A 18 -4.17 -4.35 -6.49
N LEU A 19 -3.13 -4.78 -5.78
CA LEU A 19 -3.23 -5.26 -4.39
C LEU A 19 -3.68 -4.15 -3.43
N LEU A 20 -3.18 -2.92 -3.63
CA LEU A 20 -3.56 -1.73 -2.85
C LEU A 20 -5.04 -1.37 -3.04
N CYS A 21 -5.56 -1.45 -4.27
CA CYS A 21 -6.97 -1.20 -4.56
C CYS A 21 -7.91 -2.26 -3.94
N TYR A 22 -7.45 -3.52 -3.84
CA TYR A 22 -8.25 -4.59 -3.22
C TYR A 22 -8.50 -4.34 -1.73
N SER A 23 -7.52 -3.74 -1.01
CA SER A 23 -7.65 -3.38 0.40
C SER A 23 -8.60 -2.19 0.66
N ALA A 24 -9.08 -1.50 -0.38
CA ALA A 24 -9.94 -0.32 -0.26
C ALA A 24 -11.45 -0.63 -0.21
N GLN A 25 -11.85 -1.89 -0.02
CA GLN A 25 -13.25 -2.34 0.06
C GLN A 25 -13.95 -2.00 1.40
N SER A 26 -13.56 -0.92 2.08
CA SER A 26 -14.11 -0.54 3.39
C SER A 26 -15.46 0.22 3.34
N GLN A 27 -16.25 0.05 2.29
CA GLN A 27 -17.62 0.57 2.25
C GLN A 27 -18.60 -0.59 2.38
N ASP A 28 -19.08 -0.77 3.61
CA ASP A 28 -20.23 -1.60 3.92
C ASP A 28 -21.46 -1.05 3.18
N PRO A 29 -22.28 -1.86 2.50
CA PRO A 29 -23.57 -1.44 1.95
C PRO A 29 -24.53 -1.03 3.07
N GLY A 30 -24.35 0.17 3.63
CA GLY A 30 -25.05 0.61 4.84
C GLY A 30 -24.55 1.92 5.46
N SER A 31 -23.80 2.75 4.74
CA SER A 31 -23.13 3.97 5.26
C SER A 31 -24.06 5.14 5.68
N GLY A 32 -25.33 4.85 5.99
CA GLY A 32 -26.29 5.78 6.55
C GLY A 32 -26.02 6.13 8.01
N GLY A 33 -24.78 6.51 8.34
CA GLY A 33 -24.37 6.92 9.68
C GLY A 33 -24.50 5.82 10.76
N PRO A 34 -24.07 6.12 11.99
CA PRO A 34 -24.20 5.18 13.10
C PRO A 34 -25.69 4.95 13.42
N THR A 35 -26.11 3.69 13.45
CA THR A 35 -27.43 3.27 13.94
C THR A 35 -27.42 3.15 15.47
N PRO A 36 -28.41 3.70 16.19
CA PRO A 36 -28.45 3.58 17.65
C PRO A 36 -28.47 2.11 18.09
N GLY A 37 -27.45 1.69 18.85
CA GLY A 37 -27.30 0.31 19.34
C GLY A 37 -26.38 -0.59 18.52
N ALA A 38 -25.79 -0.10 17.42
CA ALA A 38 -24.68 -0.80 16.78
C ALA A 38 -23.45 -0.78 17.70
N PRO A 39 -22.69 -1.88 17.81
CA PRO A 39 -21.39 -1.85 18.49
C PRO A 39 -20.55 -0.74 17.87
N GLU A 40 -19.98 0.12 18.73
CA GLU A 40 -19.04 1.18 18.34
C GLU A 40 -18.08 0.62 17.29
N PRO A 41 -17.86 1.31 16.15
CA PRO A 41 -16.93 0.84 15.13
C PRO A 41 -15.60 0.59 15.82
N THR A 42 -15.26 -0.69 16.03
CA THR A 42 -14.00 -1.06 16.65
C THR A 42 -12.89 -0.43 15.81
N ALA A 43 -12.04 0.36 16.46
CA ALA A 43 -10.91 1.05 15.87
C ALA A 43 -9.97 0.05 15.15
N VAL A 44 -10.27 -0.23 13.89
CA VAL A 44 -9.36 -0.95 12.99
C VAL A 44 -8.15 -0.04 12.78
N PRO A 45 -6.90 -0.54 12.77
CA PRO A 45 -5.72 0.31 12.79
C PRO A 45 -5.58 1.10 11.48
N LEU A 46 -5.99 2.37 11.48
CA LEU A 46 -5.75 3.31 10.37
C LEU A 46 -4.25 3.54 10.12
N ASP A 47 -3.40 3.22 11.10
CA ASP A 47 -1.97 3.51 11.07
C ASP A 47 -1.15 2.54 10.22
N GLY A 48 -1.76 1.47 9.68
CA GLY A 48 -1.09 0.55 8.77
C GLY A 48 -0.59 1.25 7.50
N GLY A 49 -1.37 2.19 6.95
CA GLY A 49 -0.99 2.98 5.78
C GLY A 49 0.15 3.96 6.07
N ALA A 50 0.10 4.64 7.21
CA ALA A 50 1.14 5.58 7.63
C ALA A 50 2.49 4.86 7.87
N SER A 51 2.46 3.70 8.52
CA SER A 51 3.65 2.87 8.75
C SER A 51 4.26 2.36 7.45
N LEU A 52 3.44 1.95 6.49
CA LEU A 52 3.90 1.55 5.15
C LEU A 52 4.51 2.71 4.37
N LEU A 53 3.90 3.90 4.42
CA LEU A 53 4.42 5.11 3.76
C LEU A 53 5.78 5.50 4.35
N LEU A 54 5.91 5.46 5.68
CA LEU A 54 7.17 5.73 6.39
C LEU A 54 8.26 4.75 5.97
N ALA A 55 7.96 3.45 5.99
CA ALA A 55 8.92 2.40 5.58
C ALA A 55 9.34 2.56 4.11
N GLY A 56 8.38 2.80 3.21
CA GLY A 56 8.65 3.02 1.79
C GLY A 56 9.50 4.27 1.52
N GLY A 57 9.20 5.38 2.20
CA GLY A 57 9.96 6.63 2.11
C GLY A 57 11.40 6.48 2.59
N ALA A 58 11.61 5.82 3.73
CA ALA A 58 12.94 5.55 4.27
C ALA A 58 13.78 4.67 3.31
N ALA A 59 13.19 3.58 2.79
CA ALA A 59 13.85 2.71 1.83
C ALA A 59 14.22 3.45 0.53
N TYR A 60 13.33 4.30 0.01
CA TYR A 60 13.58 5.11 -1.18
C TYR A 60 14.73 6.11 -0.96
N ALA A 61 14.73 6.82 0.16
CA ALA A 61 15.78 7.79 0.51
C ALA A 61 17.16 7.13 0.61
N LEU A 62 17.25 5.98 1.30
CA LEU A 62 18.49 5.19 1.40
C LEU A 62 18.99 4.73 0.03
N ASN A 63 18.11 4.20 -0.83
CA ASN A 63 18.46 3.78 -2.19
C ASN A 63 19.00 4.95 -3.02
N ARG A 64 18.38 6.13 -2.91
CA ARG A 64 18.81 7.34 -3.63
C ARG A 64 20.19 7.80 -3.18
N LEU A 65 20.48 7.79 -1.88
CA LEU A 65 21.77 8.19 -1.34
C LEU A 65 22.89 7.22 -1.77
N ARG A 66 22.62 5.91 -1.78
CA ARG A 66 23.59 4.89 -2.23
C ARG A 66 23.97 5.08 -3.70
N LYS A 67 22.99 5.35 -4.58
CA LYS A 67 23.25 5.63 -6.00
C LYS A 67 24.09 6.88 -6.22
N ARG A 68 23.88 7.93 -5.41
CA ARG A 68 24.69 9.16 -5.46
C ARG A 68 26.14 8.95 -5.02
N ARG A 69 26.41 7.98 -4.15
CA ARG A 69 27.78 7.65 -3.70
C ARG A 69 28.55 6.76 -4.67
N GLN A 70 27.85 6.14 -5.62
CA GLN A 70 28.43 5.25 -6.63
C GLN A 70 28.65 5.94 -7.98
N ALA A 71 28.14 7.17 -8.14
CA ALA A 71 28.42 8.07 -9.25
C ALA A 71 29.52 9.03 -8.83
#